data_AF-A0A6J4K3X4-F1
#
_entry.id   AF-A0A6J4K3X4-F1
#
_cell.length_a   1.000
_cell.length_b   1.000
_cell.length_c   1.000
_cell.angle_alpha   90.00
_cell.angle_beta   90.00
_cell.angle_gamma   90.00
#
_symmetry.space_group_name_H-M   'P 1'
#
loop_
_entity.id
_entity.type
_entity.pdbx_description
1 polymer ?
#
loop_
_entity_poly.entity_id
_entity_poly.type
_entity_poly.pdbx_seq_one_letter_code
_entity_poly.pdbx_strand_id
1 'polypeptide(L)'
;MLLWWLSHLVQDHKGFEEILSEVPAHMQGRAHELPPALPYRDYVAQARLGVSSGEHERFFRELLGDVTEPTVPFGVLDARGDGTGIAEARLRVDAELSRRLRARARALGVSAASVFHLAWAQVLARVSGRDDVVFGTVLFGRMAGGAGADRMMGMLINTLPVRLRVGREGAEAGVRRTHAQLAGLLRHEHASLALAQRCSGVAAPTPLFTSLLNYRYGRGGEKTGGGPGEAPRLAAGIRALFGQERTNYPVDLSVSDRGDGFVLSAAAVAAIDPRRVCALMHRALEGLAEALEAAPATPLREIDVLPEAERRRVVEEWSRTEAELPADACIHHLFEQQAERTPGAVAVVFGGEALTYAELNARANRLAHRLRALGVGPDDRVAICLERGPELVAALLAVLKAGGCYVPLDPAYPDERLRHVLEDAAPAALLVQAATAGRFASPGVPTVALDAHEPWWAGEPETNPGGAGVTPRHLAYLIYTSGSTG
;
A
#
# COMPACT_ATOMS: atom_id res chain seq x y z
N MET A 1 -35.35 9.09 -30.60
CA MET A 1 -34.31 9.03 -29.55
C MET A 1 -34.77 9.93 -28.43
N LEU A 2 -34.91 9.41 -27.20
CA LEU A 2 -35.36 10.17 -26.03
C LEU A 2 -34.16 10.33 -25.09
N LEU A 3 -33.88 11.58 -24.69
CA LEU A 3 -32.89 11.89 -23.68
C LEU A 3 -33.62 12.27 -22.39
N TRP A 4 -33.26 11.62 -21.30
CA TRP A 4 -33.79 11.90 -19.97
C TRP A 4 -32.69 12.56 -19.16
N TRP A 5 -32.96 13.74 -18.63
CA TRP A 5 -32.08 14.39 -17.66
C TRP A 5 -32.85 14.54 -16.35
N LEU A 6 -32.30 13.93 -15.31
CA LEU A 6 -32.90 13.88 -13.99
C LEU A 6 -31.88 14.36 -12.96
N SER A 7 -32.33 15.18 -12.02
CA SER A 7 -31.49 15.56 -10.88
C SER A 7 -31.63 14.51 -9.78
N HIS A 8 -30.50 14.04 -9.25
CA HIS A 8 -30.46 13.16 -8.07
C HIS A 8 -31.05 13.81 -6.81
N LEU A 9 -31.35 15.11 -6.83
CA LEU A 9 -32.08 15.77 -5.75
C LEU A 9 -33.55 15.31 -5.68
N VAL A 10 -34.12 14.88 -6.81
CA VAL A 10 -35.55 14.56 -6.93
C VAL A 10 -35.80 13.05 -6.96
N GLN A 11 -34.88 12.28 -7.52
CA GLN A 11 -35.11 10.86 -7.79
C GLN A 11 -33.81 10.07 -7.83
N ASP A 12 -33.82 8.88 -7.27
CA ASP A 12 -32.70 7.92 -7.37
C ASP A 12 -32.90 6.89 -8.51
N HIS A 13 -31.89 6.05 -8.75
CA HIS A 13 -31.91 5.08 -9.85
C HIS A 13 -33.09 4.10 -9.78
N LYS A 14 -33.46 3.61 -8.60
CA LYS A 14 -34.57 2.67 -8.44
C LYS A 14 -35.92 3.36 -8.69
N GLY A 15 -36.07 4.60 -8.26
CA GLY A 15 -37.25 5.39 -8.60
C GLY A 15 -37.36 5.67 -10.10
N PHE A 16 -36.24 5.82 -10.80
CA PHE A 16 -36.22 5.94 -12.25
C PHE A 16 -36.59 4.62 -12.96
N GLU A 17 -36.09 3.47 -12.48
CA GLU A 17 -36.51 2.14 -12.97
C GLU A 17 -38.04 1.95 -12.83
N GLU A 18 -38.63 2.40 -11.71
CA GLU A 18 -40.08 2.33 -11.51
C GLU A 18 -40.83 3.23 -12.51
N ILE A 19 -40.36 4.46 -12.76
CA ILE A 19 -40.94 5.33 -13.80
C ILE A 19 -40.91 4.60 -15.16
N LEU A 20 -39.78 3.99 -15.52
CA LEU A 20 -39.65 3.28 -16.79
C LEU A 20 -40.54 2.04 -16.87
N SER A 21 -40.80 1.36 -15.75
CA SER A 21 -41.68 0.19 -15.70
C SER A 21 -43.14 0.57 -15.96
N GLU A 22 -43.57 1.79 -15.60
CA GLU A 22 -44.92 2.30 -15.81
C GLU A 22 -45.17 2.83 -17.24
N VAL A 23 -44.12 3.29 -17.95
CA VAL A 23 -44.23 3.87 -19.30
C VAL A 23 -45.05 3.02 -20.28
N PRO A 24 -44.86 1.69 -20.39
CA PRO A 24 -45.64 0.86 -21.31
C PRO A 24 -47.15 0.86 -21.02
N ALA A 25 -47.55 0.88 -19.74
CA ALA A 25 -48.96 0.92 -19.37
C ALA A 25 -49.59 2.25 -19.79
N HIS A 26 -48.88 3.36 -19.64
CA HIS A 26 -49.31 4.67 -20.16
C HIS A 26 -49.42 4.69 -21.68
N MET A 27 -48.43 4.17 -22.40
CA MET A 27 -48.44 4.13 -23.87
C MET A 27 -49.58 3.28 -24.44
N GLN A 28 -50.04 2.27 -23.70
CA GLN A 28 -51.10 1.36 -24.12
C GLN A 28 -52.49 1.78 -23.61
N GLY A 29 -52.62 2.94 -22.96
CA GLY A 29 -53.89 3.41 -22.38
C GLY A 29 -54.36 2.61 -21.15
N ARG A 30 -53.49 1.79 -20.56
CA ARG A 30 -53.75 0.92 -19.39
C ARG A 30 -53.28 1.54 -18.06
N ALA A 31 -53.10 2.86 -18.01
CA ALA A 31 -52.64 3.56 -16.80
C ALA A 31 -53.56 3.35 -15.58
N HIS A 32 -54.86 3.09 -15.80
CA HIS A 32 -55.83 2.80 -14.74
C HIS A 32 -55.58 1.46 -14.02
N GLU A 33 -54.75 0.58 -14.59
CA GLU A 33 -54.32 -0.68 -13.97
C GLU A 33 -53.14 -0.49 -13.01
N LEU A 34 -52.50 0.68 -13.01
CA LEU A 34 -51.36 0.98 -12.15
C LEU A 34 -51.82 1.30 -10.71
N PRO A 35 -51.05 0.90 -9.69
CA PRO A 35 -51.32 1.27 -8.31
C PRO A 35 -51.17 2.79 -8.11
N PRO A 36 -51.85 3.38 -7.10
CA PRO A 36 -51.66 4.79 -6.79
C PRO A 36 -50.22 5.06 -6.33
N ALA A 37 -49.64 6.17 -6.81
CA ALA A 37 -48.30 6.59 -6.43
C ALA A 37 -48.25 6.99 -4.94
N LEU A 38 -47.22 6.50 -4.23
CA LEU A 38 -46.99 6.88 -2.83
C LEU A 38 -46.35 8.27 -2.76
N PRO A 39 -46.89 9.20 -1.94
CA PRO A 39 -46.39 10.56 -1.92
C PRO A 39 -45.08 10.64 -1.11
N TYR A 40 -44.02 11.17 -1.72
CA TYR A 40 -42.69 11.29 -1.10
C TYR A 40 -42.67 12.06 0.23
N ARG A 41 -43.64 12.97 0.46
CA ARG A 41 -43.78 13.69 1.73
C ARG A 41 -43.95 12.78 2.94
N ASP A 42 -44.50 11.58 2.75
CA ASP A 42 -44.72 10.63 3.84
C ASP A 42 -43.37 10.05 4.32
N TYR A 43 -42.45 9.80 3.39
CA TYR A 43 -41.06 9.45 3.72
C TYR A 43 -40.32 10.59 4.42
N VAL A 44 -40.49 11.83 3.94
CA VAL A 44 -39.91 13.01 4.61
C VAL A 44 -40.45 13.16 6.05
N ALA A 45 -41.74 12.91 6.26
CA ALA A 45 -42.34 12.93 7.59
C ALA A 45 -41.75 11.83 8.49
N GLN A 46 -41.61 10.60 7.99
CA GLN A 46 -40.95 9.51 8.73
C GLN A 46 -39.49 9.84 9.08
N ALA A 47 -38.72 10.39 8.13
CA ALA A 47 -37.35 10.79 8.37
C ALA A 47 -37.23 11.92 9.42
N ARG A 48 -38.20 12.84 9.47
CA ARG A 48 -38.22 13.94 10.45
C ARG A 48 -38.77 13.56 11.82
N LEU A 49 -39.71 12.61 11.87
CA LEU A 49 -40.35 12.14 13.10
C LEU A 49 -39.66 10.91 13.69
N GLY A 50 -38.69 10.34 12.98
CA GLY A 50 -37.89 9.21 13.44
C GLY A 50 -36.88 9.60 14.51
N VAL A 51 -35.68 9.03 14.42
CA VAL A 51 -34.60 9.25 15.38
C VAL A 51 -34.20 10.73 15.44
N SER A 52 -33.97 11.24 16.66
CA SER A 52 -33.63 12.65 16.85
C SER A 52 -32.18 12.95 16.40
N SER A 53 -31.90 14.21 16.03
CA SER A 53 -30.55 14.65 15.67
C SER A 53 -29.51 14.34 16.76
N GLY A 54 -29.87 14.52 18.03
CA GLY A 54 -28.95 14.23 19.16
C GLY A 54 -28.64 12.74 19.31
N GLU A 55 -29.59 11.86 18.99
CA GLU A 55 -29.35 10.42 18.97
C GLU A 55 -28.45 9.99 17.81
N HIS A 56 -28.64 10.57 16.62
CA HIS A 56 -27.71 10.38 15.50
C HIS A 56 -26.30 10.82 15.87
N GLU A 57 -26.14 12.02 16.44
CA GLU A 57 -24.84 12.54 16.85
C GLU A 57 -24.14 11.64 17.88
N ARG A 58 -24.87 11.17 18.89
CA ARG A 58 -24.31 10.25 19.89
C ARG A 58 -23.79 8.97 19.25
N PHE A 59 -24.59 8.35 18.39
CA PHE A 59 -24.19 7.14 17.67
C PHE A 59 -22.94 7.37 16.80
N PHE A 60 -22.91 8.44 16.00
CA PHE A 60 -21.75 8.71 15.14
C PHE A 60 -20.52 9.19 15.91
N ARG A 61 -20.68 9.85 17.06
CA ARG A 61 -19.57 10.23 17.94
C ARG A 61 -18.94 9.01 18.61
N GLU A 62 -19.75 8.04 19.03
CA GLU A 62 -19.26 6.73 19.50
C GLU A 62 -18.53 5.96 18.39
N LEU A 63 -19.01 6.07 17.14
CA LEU A 63 -18.43 5.36 16.00
C LEU A 63 -17.14 5.99 15.46
N LEU A 64 -17.06 7.33 15.44
CA LEU A 64 -16.06 8.09 14.67
C LEU A 64 -15.23 9.07 15.50
N GLY A 65 -15.53 9.27 16.79
CA GLY A 65 -14.96 10.38 17.57
C GLY A 65 -13.44 10.36 17.73
N ASP A 66 -12.83 9.17 17.69
CA ASP A 66 -11.38 8.93 17.73
C ASP A 66 -10.75 8.77 16.33
N VAL A 67 -11.52 8.93 15.24
CA VAL A 67 -10.99 8.94 13.87
C VAL A 67 -10.46 10.33 13.56
N THR A 68 -9.15 10.49 13.53
CA THR A 68 -8.46 11.78 13.30
C THR A 68 -7.96 11.96 11.86
N GLU A 69 -7.88 10.87 11.11
CA GLU A 69 -7.33 10.86 9.74
C GLU A 69 -8.29 10.15 8.78
N PRO A 70 -8.34 10.59 7.52
CA PRO A 70 -9.24 10.02 6.55
C PRO A 70 -8.76 8.66 6.04
N THR A 71 -9.68 7.83 5.58
CA THR A 71 -9.34 6.65 4.78
C THR A 71 -9.25 7.04 3.32
N VAL A 72 -8.03 6.94 2.77
CA VAL A 72 -7.70 7.41 1.43
C VAL A 72 -7.08 6.26 0.62
N PRO A 73 -7.91 5.44 -0.04
CA PRO A 73 -7.42 4.32 -0.85
C PRO A 73 -6.52 4.82 -1.98
N PHE A 74 -5.40 4.13 -2.19
CA PHE A 74 -4.40 4.48 -3.21
C PHE A 74 -3.79 5.88 -3.06
N GLY A 75 -3.95 6.53 -1.89
CA GLY A 75 -3.47 7.90 -1.65
C GLY A 75 -4.22 8.99 -2.42
N VAL A 76 -5.38 8.68 -3.01
CA VAL A 76 -6.15 9.64 -3.82
C VAL A 76 -7.22 10.33 -2.96
N LEU A 77 -6.95 11.58 -2.60
CA LEU A 77 -7.83 12.41 -1.76
C LEU A 77 -8.98 13.09 -2.52
N ASP A 78 -8.83 13.30 -3.82
CA ASP A 78 -9.74 14.15 -4.59
C ASP A 78 -9.92 13.62 -6.00
N ALA A 79 -11.17 13.63 -6.46
CA ALA A 79 -11.55 13.39 -7.84
C ALA A 79 -11.65 14.76 -8.55
N ARG A 80 -10.52 15.46 -8.74
CA ARG A 80 -10.46 16.83 -9.34
C ARG A 80 -10.89 16.92 -10.82
N GLY A 81 -11.71 16.02 -11.30
CA GLY A 81 -12.23 16.00 -12.68
C GLY A 81 -13.72 16.33 -12.72
N ASP A 82 -14.20 16.74 -13.89
CA ASP A 82 -15.61 16.90 -14.24
C ASP A 82 -16.38 15.55 -14.40
N GLY A 83 -15.79 14.46 -13.90
CA GLY A 83 -16.30 13.08 -14.02
C GLY A 83 -16.02 12.42 -15.37
N THR A 84 -15.30 13.06 -16.30
CA THR A 84 -15.02 12.49 -17.65
C THR A 84 -13.92 11.43 -17.69
N GLY A 85 -13.09 11.35 -16.65
CA GLY A 85 -11.97 10.40 -16.54
C GLY A 85 -12.24 9.18 -15.67
N ILE A 86 -13.50 8.83 -15.41
CA ILE A 86 -13.87 7.64 -14.63
C ILE A 86 -13.80 6.41 -15.54
N ALA A 87 -12.99 5.42 -15.14
CA ALA A 87 -12.92 4.12 -15.78
C ALA A 87 -13.76 3.11 -14.97
N GLU A 88 -14.38 2.16 -15.68
CA GLU A 88 -15.19 1.10 -15.07
C GLU A 88 -14.67 -0.29 -15.41
N ALA A 89 -14.81 -1.21 -14.47
CA ALA A 89 -14.58 -2.63 -14.70
C ALA A 89 -15.64 -3.47 -13.99
N ARG A 90 -15.96 -4.61 -14.58
CA ARG A 90 -16.89 -5.59 -14.00
C ARG A 90 -16.24 -6.95 -13.92
N LEU A 91 -16.46 -7.64 -12.81
CA LEU A 91 -15.98 -8.99 -12.55
C LEU A 91 -17.12 -9.83 -11.96
N ARG A 92 -17.45 -10.93 -12.61
CA ARG A 92 -18.41 -11.90 -12.06
C ARG A 92 -17.67 -12.75 -11.03
N VAL A 93 -18.26 -12.89 -9.84
CA VAL A 93 -17.75 -13.80 -8.81
C VAL A 93 -18.09 -15.22 -9.24
N ASP A 94 -17.13 -16.14 -9.15
CA ASP A 94 -17.33 -17.53 -9.52
C ASP A 94 -18.55 -18.14 -8.80
N ALA A 95 -19.28 -19.01 -9.48
CA ALA A 95 -20.50 -19.62 -8.95
C ALA A 95 -20.24 -20.41 -7.67
N GLU A 96 -19.09 -21.09 -7.62
CA GLU A 96 -18.67 -21.85 -6.44
C GLU A 96 -18.37 -20.94 -5.24
N LEU A 97 -17.58 -19.89 -5.46
CA LEU A 97 -17.31 -18.90 -4.42
C LEU A 97 -18.59 -18.21 -3.94
N SER A 98 -19.48 -17.84 -4.86
CA SER A 98 -20.79 -17.26 -4.54
C SER A 98 -21.61 -18.18 -3.61
N ARG A 99 -21.63 -19.49 -3.88
CA ARG A 99 -22.32 -20.50 -3.07
C ARG A 99 -21.68 -20.63 -1.68
N ARG A 100 -20.34 -20.69 -1.61
CA ARG A 100 -19.57 -20.74 -0.36
C ARG A 100 -19.85 -19.53 0.52
N LEU A 101 -19.74 -18.31 -0.03
CA LEU A 101 -20.02 -17.07 0.69
C LEU A 101 -21.45 -17.04 1.28
N ARG A 102 -22.47 -17.44 0.50
CA ARG A 102 -23.85 -17.53 1.01
C ARG A 102 -24.02 -18.60 2.08
N ALA A 103 -23.37 -19.75 1.92
CA ALA A 103 -23.42 -20.81 2.93
C ALA A 103 -22.82 -20.34 4.26
N ARG A 104 -21.66 -19.67 4.21
CA ARG A 104 -21.00 -19.12 5.41
C ARG A 104 -21.82 -18.01 6.05
N ALA A 105 -22.34 -17.05 5.28
CA ALA A 105 -23.20 -16.00 5.80
C ALA A 105 -24.44 -16.58 6.52
N ARG A 106 -25.11 -17.58 5.92
CA ARG A 106 -26.26 -18.28 6.53
C ARG A 106 -25.87 -19.04 7.80
N ALA A 107 -24.76 -19.78 7.79
CA ALA A 107 -24.30 -20.53 8.95
C ALA A 107 -24.01 -19.63 10.16
N LEU A 108 -23.52 -18.41 9.91
CA LEU A 108 -23.26 -17.41 10.94
C LEU A 108 -24.50 -16.60 11.34
N GLY A 109 -25.62 -16.75 10.62
CA GLY A 109 -26.84 -15.96 10.86
C GLY A 109 -26.70 -14.49 10.47
N VAL A 110 -25.84 -14.17 9.49
CA VAL A 110 -25.59 -12.80 9.03
C VAL A 110 -26.00 -12.61 7.56
N SER A 111 -26.08 -11.35 7.12
CA SER A 111 -26.30 -11.04 5.70
C SER A 111 -25.03 -11.25 4.86
N ALA A 112 -25.18 -11.67 3.60
CA ALA A 112 -24.07 -11.70 2.65
C ALA A 112 -23.43 -10.31 2.50
N ALA A 113 -24.21 -9.23 2.53
CA ALA A 113 -23.71 -7.86 2.56
C ALA A 113 -22.63 -7.64 3.65
N SER A 114 -22.78 -8.23 4.84
CA SER A 114 -21.80 -8.10 5.93
C SER A 114 -20.43 -8.68 5.55
N VAL A 115 -20.42 -9.80 4.82
CA VAL A 115 -19.19 -10.43 4.32
C VAL A 115 -18.51 -9.54 3.28
N PHE A 116 -19.27 -8.94 2.36
CA PHE A 116 -18.73 -8.02 1.36
C PHE A 116 -18.21 -6.72 1.98
N HIS A 117 -18.87 -6.18 3.02
CA HIS A 117 -18.37 -5.00 3.73
C HIS A 117 -17.03 -5.28 4.42
N LEU A 118 -16.88 -6.46 5.03
CA LEU A 118 -15.62 -6.84 5.66
C LEU A 118 -14.52 -7.12 4.63
N ALA A 119 -14.84 -7.77 3.51
CA ALA A 119 -13.90 -7.94 2.41
C ALA A 119 -13.45 -6.59 1.84
N TRP A 120 -14.36 -5.63 1.69
CA TRP A 120 -14.01 -4.29 1.25
C TRP A 120 -13.11 -3.56 2.25
N ALA A 121 -13.40 -3.66 3.55
CA ALA A 121 -12.54 -3.12 4.59
C ALA A 121 -11.11 -3.68 4.50
N GLN A 122 -10.95 -4.98 4.23
CA GLN A 122 -9.63 -5.61 4.04
C GLN A 122 -8.89 -5.02 2.83
N VAL A 123 -9.58 -4.83 1.71
CA VAL A 123 -8.99 -4.17 0.53
C VAL A 123 -8.53 -2.76 0.89
N LEU A 124 -9.43 -1.95 1.46
CA LEU A 124 -9.13 -0.57 1.84
C LEU A 124 -7.97 -0.47 2.82
N ALA A 125 -7.90 -1.39 3.79
CA ALA A 125 -6.82 -1.42 4.77
C ALA A 125 -5.45 -1.55 4.11
N ARG A 126 -5.35 -2.42 3.10
CA ARG A 126 -4.10 -2.65 2.36
C ARG A 126 -3.71 -1.51 1.45
N VAL A 127 -4.67 -0.96 0.70
CA VAL A 127 -4.38 0.12 -0.26
C VAL A 127 -4.28 1.50 0.38
N SER A 128 -4.62 1.63 1.67
CA SER A 128 -4.42 2.86 2.45
C SER A 128 -3.32 2.74 3.51
N GLY A 129 -2.80 1.53 3.77
CA GLY A 129 -1.77 1.29 4.78
C GLY A 129 -2.27 1.45 6.23
N ARG A 130 -3.55 1.13 6.50
CA ARG A 130 -4.19 1.32 7.81
C ARG A 130 -5.02 0.10 8.21
N ASP A 131 -5.01 -0.25 9.48
CA ASP A 131 -5.87 -1.35 9.99
C ASP A 131 -7.24 -0.86 10.49
N ASP A 132 -7.47 0.46 10.61
CA ASP A 132 -8.76 1.05 10.99
C ASP A 132 -9.24 1.94 9.84
N VAL A 133 -10.28 1.49 9.15
CA VAL A 133 -10.76 2.10 7.91
C VAL A 133 -12.20 2.55 8.03
N VAL A 134 -12.50 3.69 7.41
CA VAL A 134 -13.84 4.26 7.27
C VAL A 134 -14.17 4.37 5.79
N PHE A 135 -15.37 3.95 5.40
CA PHE A 135 -15.88 4.12 4.04
C PHE A 135 -17.39 4.33 4.07
N GLY A 136 -17.95 4.88 2.99
CA GLY A 136 -19.39 5.06 2.90
C GLY A 136 -20.07 3.77 2.44
N THR A 137 -21.15 3.38 3.12
CA THR A 137 -22.11 2.42 2.58
C THR A 137 -23.33 3.14 2.04
N VAL A 138 -23.83 2.67 0.91
CA VAL A 138 -25.08 3.17 0.32
C VAL A 138 -26.27 2.39 0.89
N LEU A 139 -27.20 3.09 1.53
CA LEU A 139 -28.46 2.56 2.06
C LEU A 139 -29.61 2.97 1.14
N PHE A 140 -30.50 2.04 0.80
CA PHE A 140 -31.56 2.28 -0.18
C PHE A 140 -32.79 3.02 0.38
N GLY A 141 -32.91 3.20 1.71
CA GLY A 141 -34.02 3.88 2.39
C GLY A 141 -35.42 3.25 2.20
N ARG A 142 -35.51 2.13 1.47
CA ARG A 142 -36.78 1.48 1.08
C ARG A 142 -37.15 0.25 1.89
N MET A 143 -36.26 -0.19 2.76
CA MET A 143 -36.47 -1.40 3.58
C MET A 143 -37.44 -1.16 4.74
N ALA A 144 -37.59 0.09 5.22
CA ALA A 144 -38.39 0.44 6.38
C ALA A 144 -39.79 1.03 6.05
N GLY A 145 -40.08 1.39 4.80
CA GLY A 145 -41.26 2.19 4.44
C GLY A 145 -42.61 1.45 4.37
N GLY A 146 -42.72 0.21 4.87
CA GLY A 146 -43.96 -0.59 4.83
C GLY A 146 -44.33 -1.13 3.43
N ALA A 147 -45.55 -1.65 3.29
CA ALA A 147 -46.02 -2.26 2.05
C ALA A 147 -46.07 -1.23 0.90
N GLY A 148 -45.23 -1.45 -0.12
CA GLY A 148 -45.16 -0.58 -1.30
C GLY A 148 -44.00 0.43 -1.32
N ALA A 149 -43.19 0.53 -0.26
CA ALA A 149 -42.01 1.40 -0.20
C ALA A 149 -41.00 1.16 -1.33
N ASP A 150 -40.94 -0.07 -1.82
CA ASP A 150 -40.13 -0.45 -2.97
C ASP A 150 -40.49 0.33 -4.25
N ARG A 151 -41.74 0.80 -4.39
CA ARG A 151 -42.25 1.56 -5.54
C ARG A 151 -42.28 3.06 -5.30
N MET A 152 -41.77 3.53 -4.16
CA MET A 152 -41.75 4.96 -3.87
C MET A 152 -40.75 5.67 -4.78
N MET A 153 -41.26 6.69 -5.48
CA MET A 153 -40.48 7.64 -6.26
C MET A 153 -39.98 8.75 -5.33
N GLY A 154 -38.68 8.98 -5.31
CA GLY A 154 -37.97 10.03 -4.59
C GLY A 154 -36.47 9.74 -4.47
N MET A 155 -35.73 10.66 -3.83
CA MET A 155 -34.35 10.41 -3.39
C MET A 155 -34.35 9.67 -2.05
N LEU A 156 -34.34 8.34 -2.08
CA LEU A 156 -34.36 7.51 -0.87
C LEU A 156 -32.98 6.94 -0.53
N ILE A 157 -32.03 7.00 -1.45
CA ILE A 157 -30.66 6.57 -1.19
C ILE A 157 -29.98 7.53 -0.21
N ASN A 158 -29.30 6.98 0.79
CA ASN A 158 -28.46 7.73 1.70
C ASN A 158 -27.10 7.05 1.88
N THR A 159 -26.05 7.84 2.07
CA THR A 159 -24.70 7.34 2.31
C THR A 159 -24.31 7.58 3.76
N LEU A 160 -23.94 6.52 4.47
CA LEU A 160 -23.49 6.62 5.86
C LEU A 160 -22.12 5.98 6.06
N PRO A 161 -21.29 6.49 6.98
CA PRO A 161 -19.99 5.92 7.27
C PRO A 161 -20.12 4.58 7.99
N VAL A 162 -19.30 3.63 7.55
CA VAL A 162 -18.99 2.37 8.23
C VAL A 162 -17.52 2.41 8.60
N ARG A 163 -17.21 2.08 9.85
CA ARG A 163 -15.83 1.98 10.35
C ARG A 163 -15.52 0.54 10.75
N LEU A 164 -14.52 -0.06 10.14
CA LEU A 164 -14.13 -1.45 10.39
C LEU A 164 -12.65 -1.54 10.69
N ARG A 165 -12.29 -2.41 11.63
CA ARG A 165 -10.90 -2.68 12.01
C ARG A 165 -10.45 -4.04 11.47
N VAL A 166 -9.42 -4.05 10.64
CA VAL A 166 -8.79 -5.21 10.00
C VAL A 166 -7.54 -5.60 10.78
N GLY A 167 -7.71 -5.87 12.08
CA GLY A 167 -6.61 -6.10 13.01
C GLY A 167 -6.36 -7.57 13.35
N ARG A 168 -6.17 -7.85 14.64
CA ARG A 168 -5.95 -9.21 15.17
C ARG A 168 -7.22 -10.02 15.40
N GLU A 169 -8.38 -9.41 15.21
CA GLU A 169 -9.67 -10.10 15.35
C GLU A 169 -9.81 -11.21 14.30
N GLY A 170 -10.39 -12.34 14.72
CA GLY A 170 -10.63 -13.49 13.84
C GLY A 170 -11.73 -13.23 12.81
N ALA A 171 -11.65 -13.89 11.66
CA ALA A 171 -12.58 -13.75 10.54
C ALA A 171 -14.07 -13.82 10.93
N GLU A 172 -14.47 -14.83 11.72
CA GLU A 172 -15.89 -14.97 12.13
C GLU A 172 -16.36 -13.82 13.02
N ALA A 173 -15.55 -13.44 14.02
CA ALA A 173 -15.86 -12.35 14.92
C ALA A 173 -15.97 -11.02 14.14
N GLY A 174 -15.07 -10.80 13.19
CA GLY A 174 -15.12 -9.67 12.27
C GLY A 174 -16.43 -9.60 11.49
N VAL A 175 -16.86 -10.71 10.88
CA VAL A 175 -18.11 -10.76 10.11
C VAL A 175 -19.33 -10.46 11.00
N ARG A 176 -19.38 -11.04 12.21
CA ARG A 176 -20.48 -10.78 13.16
C ARG A 176 -20.50 -9.32 13.63
N ARG A 177 -19.33 -8.73 13.91
CA ARG A 177 -19.18 -7.33 14.28
C ARG A 177 -19.65 -6.42 13.15
N THR A 178 -19.23 -6.68 11.92
CA THR A 178 -19.71 -5.95 10.74
C THR A 178 -21.22 -6.05 10.60
N HIS A 179 -21.79 -7.23 10.78
CA HIS A 179 -23.24 -7.42 10.74
C HIS A 179 -23.98 -6.59 11.79
N ALA A 180 -23.52 -6.63 13.05
CA ALA A 180 -24.10 -5.87 14.15
C ALA A 180 -24.02 -4.35 13.89
N GLN A 181 -22.90 -3.89 13.36
CA GLN A 181 -22.72 -2.48 12.99
C GLN A 181 -23.66 -2.04 11.87
N LEU A 182 -23.77 -2.82 10.79
CA LEU A 182 -24.69 -2.53 9.69
C LEU A 182 -26.15 -2.51 10.17
N ALA A 183 -26.55 -3.46 11.03
CA ALA A 183 -27.88 -3.47 11.64
C ALA A 183 -28.12 -2.25 12.54
N GLY A 184 -27.10 -1.82 13.29
CA GLY A 184 -27.14 -0.58 14.08
C GLY A 184 -27.31 0.66 13.22
N LEU A 185 -26.60 0.70 12.08
CA LEU A 185 -26.63 1.81 11.13
C LEU A 185 -28.00 2.02 10.49
N LEU A 186 -28.77 0.94 10.25
CA LEU A 186 -30.13 1.02 9.71
C LEU A 186 -31.08 1.84 10.59
N ARG A 187 -30.91 1.84 11.92
CA ARG A 187 -31.72 2.70 12.81
C ARG A 187 -31.46 4.19 12.59
N HIS A 188 -30.33 4.52 11.98
CA HIS A 188 -29.90 5.88 11.70
C HIS A 188 -29.91 6.18 10.19
N GLU A 189 -30.65 5.40 9.37
CA GLU A 189 -30.62 5.48 7.91
C GLU A 189 -31.02 6.85 7.33
N HIS A 190 -31.68 7.70 8.11
CA HIS A 190 -32.07 9.06 7.71
C HIS A 190 -31.08 10.15 8.14
N ALA A 191 -30.01 9.81 8.87
CA ALA A 191 -29.00 10.79 9.26
C ALA A 191 -28.27 11.35 8.05
N SER A 192 -27.89 12.64 8.06
CA SER A 192 -27.06 13.18 6.98
C SER A 192 -25.60 12.76 7.14
N LEU A 193 -24.92 12.47 6.03
CA LEU A 193 -23.48 12.21 6.02
C LEU A 193 -22.69 13.38 6.63
N ALA A 194 -23.12 14.62 6.38
CA ALA A 194 -22.49 15.81 6.96
C ALA A 194 -22.57 15.83 8.49
N LEU A 195 -23.67 15.36 9.11
CA LEU A 195 -23.77 15.22 10.56
C LEU A 195 -22.78 14.16 11.06
N ALA A 196 -22.72 13.00 10.41
CA ALA A 196 -21.81 11.93 10.79
C ALA A 196 -20.34 12.35 10.67
N GLN A 197 -19.96 13.05 9.58
CA GLN A 197 -18.60 13.55 9.37
C GLN A 197 -18.18 14.56 10.44
N ARG A 198 -19.07 15.46 10.88
CA ARG A 198 -18.81 16.41 11.98
C ARG A 198 -18.59 15.73 13.33
N CYS A 199 -18.99 14.48 13.49
CA CYS A 199 -18.74 13.72 14.71
C CYS A 199 -17.34 13.07 14.75
N SER A 200 -16.57 13.15 13.66
CA SER A 200 -15.18 12.67 13.60
C SER A 200 -14.17 13.74 14.03
N GLY A 201 -12.94 13.32 14.32
CA GLY A 201 -11.80 14.20 14.60
C GLY A 201 -11.06 14.69 13.34
N VAL A 202 -11.54 14.34 12.13
CA VAL A 202 -10.91 14.78 10.87
C VAL A 202 -11.16 16.27 10.65
N ALA A 203 -10.10 17.04 10.44
CA ALA A 203 -10.19 18.48 10.23
C ALA A 203 -10.88 18.82 8.90
N ALA A 204 -11.90 19.69 8.94
CA ALA A 204 -12.49 20.26 7.73
C ALA A 204 -11.44 21.12 6.97
N PRO A 205 -11.44 21.12 5.63
CA PRO A 205 -12.42 20.53 4.70
C PRO A 205 -12.11 19.09 4.24
N THR A 206 -11.17 18.39 4.89
CA THR A 206 -10.76 17.03 4.46
C THR A 206 -11.92 16.03 4.60
N PRO A 207 -12.23 15.23 3.57
CA PRO A 207 -13.31 14.23 3.65
C PRO A 207 -12.91 13.08 4.58
N LEU A 208 -13.85 12.55 5.36
CA LEU A 208 -13.63 11.40 6.25
C LEU A 208 -13.16 10.13 5.50
N PHE A 209 -13.64 9.95 4.26
CA PHE A 209 -13.29 8.83 3.40
C PHE A 209 -13.47 9.23 1.93
N THR A 210 -12.75 8.57 1.03
CA THR A 210 -12.83 8.80 -0.42
C THR A 210 -13.32 7.58 -1.21
N SER A 211 -13.98 6.65 -0.52
CA SER A 211 -14.49 5.42 -1.13
C SER A 211 -15.86 4.99 -0.62
N LEU A 212 -16.63 4.38 -1.52
CA LEU A 212 -17.95 3.82 -1.25
C LEU A 212 -18.02 2.32 -1.55
N LEU A 213 -18.90 1.63 -0.82
CA LEU A 213 -19.42 0.32 -1.14
C LEU A 213 -20.95 0.38 -1.30
N ASN A 214 -21.45 -0.11 -2.42
CA ASN A 214 -22.87 -0.18 -2.71
C ASN A 214 -23.31 -1.64 -2.89
N TYR A 215 -24.06 -2.20 -1.94
CA TYR A 215 -24.58 -3.57 -2.03
C TYR A 215 -26.04 -3.58 -2.47
N ARG A 216 -26.30 -4.02 -3.71
CA ARG A 216 -27.63 -4.10 -4.34
C ARG A 216 -28.17 -5.53 -4.31
N TYR A 217 -29.38 -5.72 -3.80
CA TYR A 217 -30.11 -6.98 -3.92
C TYR A 217 -31.11 -6.91 -5.07
N GLY A 218 -30.90 -7.70 -6.13
CA GLY A 218 -31.80 -7.83 -7.27
C GLY A 218 -32.83 -8.93 -7.01
N ARG A 219 -34.09 -8.56 -6.73
CA ARG A 219 -35.17 -9.51 -6.49
C ARG A 219 -35.87 -9.85 -7.82
N GLY A 220 -35.37 -10.87 -8.53
CA GLY A 220 -36.08 -11.60 -9.59
C GLY A 220 -36.49 -10.81 -10.84
N GLY A 221 -35.86 -11.08 -11.98
CA GLY A 221 -36.41 -10.74 -13.30
C GLY A 221 -35.56 -9.82 -14.19
N GLU A 222 -34.42 -9.32 -13.74
CA GLU A 222 -33.46 -8.66 -14.63
C GLU A 222 -32.72 -9.69 -15.48
N LYS A 223 -33.42 -10.23 -16.47
CA LYS A 223 -32.79 -10.64 -17.74
C LYS A 223 -32.41 -9.38 -18.52
N THR A 224 -31.60 -8.52 -17.93
CA THR A 224 -30.80 -7.56 -18.68
C THR A 224 -29.51 -8.29 -19.02
N GLY A 225 -29.58 -9.02 -20.14
CA GLY A 225 -28.37 -9.47 -20.85
C GLY A 225 -27.43 -8.27 -21.04
N GLY A 226 -26.14 -8.50 -20.86
CA GLY A 226 -25.19 -7.42 -20.77
C GLY A 226 -23.78 -7.89 -20.49
N GLY A 227 -23.21 -8.65 -21.42
CA GLY A 227 -21.76 -8.60 -21.60
C GLY A 227 -21.30 -7.15 -21.87
N PRO A 228 -20.00 -6.87 -21.89
CA PRO A 228 -19.51 -5.53 -22.22
C PRO A 228 -20.05 -5.14 -23.61
N GLY A 229 -20.93 -4.13 -23.68
CA GLY A 229 -21.49 -3.61 -24.94
C GLY A 229 -22.96 -3.91 -25.24
N GLU A 230 -23.67 -4.71 -24.43
CA GLU A 230 -25.12 -4.90 -24.61
C GLU A 230 -25.93 -4.00 -23.66
N ALA A 231 -26.74 -3.13 -24.24
CA ALA A 231 -27.56 -2.21 -23.48
C ALA A 231 -28.87 -2.86 -23.00
N PRO A 232 -29.25 -2.67 -21.72
CA PRO A 232 -30.43 -3.31 -21.14
C PRO A 232 -31.71 -2.93 -21.90
N ARG A 233 -32.59 -3.92 -22.12
CA ARG A 233 -33.94 -3.68 -22.62
C ARG A 233 -34.79 -3.18 -21.44
N LEU A 234 -35.23 -1.92 -21.52
CA LEU A 234 -36.01 -1.26 -20.46
C LEU A 234 -37.50 -1.61 -20.58
N ALA A 235 -38.00 -1.80 -21.81
CA ALA A 235 -39.35 -2.28 -22.10
C ALA A 235 -39.45 -2.86 -23.53
N ALA A 236 -40.60 -3.43 -23.90
CA ALA A 236 -40.87 -3.87 -25.27
C ALA A 236 -40.72 -2.69 -26.26
N GLY A 237 -39.70 -2.73 -27.12
CA GLY A 237 -39.41 -1.67 -28.09
C GLY A 237 -38.51 -0.54 -27.59
N ILE A 238 -38.12 -0.52 -26.30
CA ILE A 238 -37.22 0.49 -25.72
C ILE A 238 -35.89 -0.15 -25.33
N ARG A 239 -34.81 0.33 -25.93
CA ARG A 239 -33.44 -0.08 -25.63
C ARG A 239 -32.69 1.09 -25.01
N ALA A 240 -32.03 0.88 -23.88
CA ALA A 240 -31.07 1.86 -23.37
C ALA A 240 -29.96 2.07 -24.42
N LEU A 241 -29.46 3.28 -24.60
CA LEU A 241 -28.33 3.53 -25.51
C LEU A 241 -27.09 3.92 -24.73
N PHE A 242 -27.27 4.69 -23.67
CA PHE A 242 -26.22 5.24 -22.83
C PHE A 242 -26.83 5.66 -21.49
N GLY A 243 -26.04 5.58 -20.41
CA GLY A 243 -26.36 6.12 -19.10
C GLY A 243 -25.07 6.55 -18.43
N GLN A 244 -25.09 7.70 -17.76
CA GLN A 244 -23.93 8.22 -17.04
C GLN A 244 -24.39 8.70 -15.66
N GLU A 245 -23.72 8.21 -14.62
CA GLU A 245 -23.88 8.66 -13.24
C GLU A 245 -22.54 9.25 -12.80
N ARG A 246 -22.57 10.38 -12.09
CA ARG A 246 -21.35 11.07 -11.63
C ARG A 246 -21.17 10.85 -10.14
N THR A 247 -20.06 10.21 -9.76
CA THR A 247 -19.67 10.05 -8.36
C THR A 247 -18.54 11.04 -8.02
N ASN A 248 -18.60 11.60 -6.82
CA ASN A 248 -17.55 12.49 -6.29
C ASN A 248 -16.46 11.71 -5.52
N TYR A 249 -16.46 10.38 -5.61
CA TYR A 249 -15.56 9.50 -4.87
C TYR A 249 -14.53 8.90 -5.84
N PRO A 250 -13.21 9.02 -5.56
CA PRO A 250 -12.14 8.44 -6.36
C PRO A 250 -12.29 6.95 -6.69
N VAL A 251 -12.90 6.16 -5.80
CA VAL A 251 -13.17 4.74 -6.03
C VAL A 251 -14.50 4.30 -5.40
N ASP A 252 -15.39 3.81 -6.25
CA ASP A 252 -16.66 3.18 -5.89
C ASP A 252 -16.60 1.69 -6.23
N LEU A 253 -17.11 0.85 -5.32
CA LEU A 253 -17.36 -0.56 -5.58
C LEU A 253 -18.84 -0.86 -5.38
N SER A 254 -19.47 -1.37 -6.43
CA SER A 254 -20.86 -1.84 -6.41
C SER A 254 -20.93 -3.37 -6.50
N VAL A 255 -21.74 -3.98 -5.65
CA VAL A 255 -22.00 -5.43 -5.61
C VAL A 255 -23.44 -5.67 -6.02
N SER A 256 -23.64 -6.40 -7.12
CA SER A 256 -24.98 -6.84 -7.55
C SER A 256 -25.21 -8.29 -7.12
N ASP A 257 -26.05 -8.49 -6.12
CA ASP A 257 -26.55 -9.80 -5.69
C ASP A 257 -27.76 -10.20 -6.55
N ARG A 258 -27.57 -11.15 -7.47
CA ARG A 258 -28.59 -11.61 -8.42
C ARG A 258 -29.38 -12.83 -7.92
N GLY A 259 -29.18 -13.24 -6.66
CA GLY A 259 -29.71 -14.48 -6.10
C GLY A 259 -28.95 -15.74 -6.53
N ASP A 260 -28.54 -15.85 -7.80
CA ASP A 260 -27.78 -16.98 -8.34
C ASP A 260 -26.25 -16.75 -8.41
N GLY A 261 -25.80 -15.53 -8.12
CA GLY A 261 -24.40 -15.14 -8.12
C GLY A 261 -24.20 -13.68 -7.77
N PHE A 262 -22.94 -13.25 -7.77
CA PHE A 262 -22.56 -11.86 -7.52
C PHE A 262 -21.79 -11.28 -8.70
N VAL A 263 -21.98 -9.99 -8.95
CA VAL A 263 -21.16 -9.21 -9.90
C VAL A 263 -20.58 -8.01 -9.16
N LEU A 264 -19.26 -7.87 -9.23
CA LEU A 264 -18.52 -6.71 -8.77
C LEU A 264 -18.42 -5.71 -9.92
N SER A 265 -18.71 -4.44 -9.65
CA SER A 265 -18.53 -3.33 -10.59
C SER A 265 -17.74 -2.25 -9.87
N ALA A 266 -16.51 -1.98 -10.32
CA ALA A 266 -15.69 -0.90 -9.79
C ALA A 266 -15.70 0.27 -10.76
N ALA A 267 -15.88 1.48 -10.23
CA ALA A 267 -15.71 2.73 -10.95
C ALA A 267 -14.63 3.55 -10.23
N ALA A 268 -13.60 3.99 -10.95
CA ALA A 268 -12.50 4.71 -10.35
C ALA A 268 -11.95 5.80 -11.26
N VAL A 269 -11.34 6.82 -10.67
CA VAL A 269 -10.63 7.86 -11.43
C VAL A 269 -9.41 7.28 -12.14
N ALA A 270 -8.95 7.94 -13.21
CA ALA A 270 -7.87 7.46 -14.09
C ALA A 270 -6.57 7.00 -13.39
N ALA A 271 -6.27 7.52 -12.19
CA ALA A 271 -5.11 7.10 -11.39
C ALA A 271 -5.23 5.68 -10.80
N ILE A 272 -6.43 5.10 -10.80
CA ILE A 272 -6.73 3.80 -10.18
C ILE A 272 -7.32 2.89 -11.27
N ASP A 273 -6.71 1.72 -11.49
CA ASP A 273 -7.27 0.72 -12.39
C ASP A 273 -8.46 0.00 -11.72
N PRO A 274 -9.71 0.17 -12.21
CA PRO A 274 -10.88 -0.48 -11.64
C PRO A 274 -10.81 -2.01 -11.75
N ARG A 275 -10.06 -2.58 -12.70
CA ARG A 275 -9.88 -4.04 -12.80
C ARG A 275 -9.09 -4.57 -11.60
N ARG A 276 -8.07 -3.84 -11.17
CA ARG A 276 -7.29 -4.16 -9.97
C ARG A 276 -8.17 -4.09 -8.72
N VAL A 277 -9.04 -3.08 -8.60
CA VAL A 277 -10.01 -2.99 -7.50
C VAL A 277 -10.92 -4.22 -7.43
N CYS A 278 -11.49 -4.64 -8.57
CA CYS A 278 -12.29 -5.86 -8.64
C CYS A 278 -11.48 -7.11 -8.27
N ALA A 279 -10.23 -7.23 -8.71
CA ALA A 279 -9.37 -8.37 -8.43
C ALA A 279 -8.98 -8.45 -6.94
N LEU A 280 -8.62 -7.33 -6.32
CA LEU A 280 -8.35 -7.22 -4.88
C LEU A 280 -9.57 -7.66 -4.06
N MET A 281 -10.76 -7.16 -4.44
CA MET A 281 -12.01 -7.52 -3.78
C MET A 281 -12.34 -9.01 -3.96
N HIS A 282 -12.15 -9.55 -5.16
CA HIS A 282 -12.37 -10.97 -5.41
C HIS A 282 -11.47 -11.84 -4.53
N ARG A 283 -10.17 -11.51 -4.45
CA ARG A 283 -9.22 -12.24 -3.62
C ARG A 283 -9.55 -12.13 -2.13
N ALA A 284 -9.96 -10.94 -1.67
CA ALA A 284 -10.41 -10.74 -0.28
C ALA A 284 -11.64 -11.61 0.06
N LEU A 285 -12.58 -11.79 -0.88
CA LEU A 285 -13.73 -12.68 -0.72
C LEU A 285 -13.32 -14.16 -0.67
N GLU A 286 -12.39 -14.59 -1.54
CA GLU A 286 -11.83 -15.94 -1.51
C GLU A 286 -11.16 -16.24 -0.16
N GLY A 287 -10.24 -15.38 0.25
CA GLY A 287 -9.50 -15.54 1.51
C GLY A 287 -10.42 -15.53 2.73
N LEU A 288 -11.45 -14.69 2.73
CA LEU A 288 -12.45 -14.68 3.80
C LEU A 288 -13.30 -15.96 3.80
N ALA A 289 -13.70 -16.47 2.63
CA ALA A 289 -14.41 -17.75 2.55
C ALA A 289 -13.55 -18.91 3.04
N GLU A 290 -12.28 -18.98 2.64
CA GLU A 290 -11.30 -19.98 3.08
C GLU A 290 -11.07 -19.92 4.60
N ALA A 291 -10.88 -18.72 5.16
CA ALA A 291 -10.71 -18.53 6.59
C ALA A 291 -11.94 -19.01 7.38
N LEU A 292 -13.15 -18.60 6.97
CA LEU A 292 -14.40 -19.03 7.61
C LEU A 292 -14.69 -20.53 7.47
N GLU A 293 -14.02 -21.21 6.54
CA GLU A 293 -14.15 -22.65 6.31
C GLU A 293 -13.19 -23.48 7.15
N ALA A 294 -11.91 -23.10 7.15
CA ALA A 294 -10.83 -23.89 7.73
C ALA A 294 -10.39 -23.40 9.11
N ALA A 295 -10.37 -22.09 9.32
CA ALA A 295 -9.85 -21.47 10.55
C ALA A 295 -10.58 -20.14 10.84
N PRO A 296 -11.80 -20.17 11.40
CA PRO A 296 -12.62 -18.96 11.61
C PRO A 296 -11.99 -17.93 12.55
N ALA A 297 -10.99 -18.34 13.34
CA ALA A 297 -10.20 -17.49 14.22
C ALA A 297 -8.99 -16.83 13.54
N THR A 298 -8.73 -17.11 12.26
CA THR A 298 -7.63 -16.48 11.50
C THR A 298 -7.75 -14.96 11.58
N PRO A 299 -6.71 -14.27 12.06
CA PRO A 299 -6.72 -12.82 12.14
C PRO A 299 -6.99 -12.17 10.78
N LEU A 300 -7.86 -11.17 10.73
CA LEU A 300 -8.20 -10.46 9.49
C LEU A 300 -6.97 -9.89 8.78
N ARG A 301 -5.98 -9.40 9.53
CA ARG A 301 -4.71 -8.91 8.96
C ARG A 301 -3.82 -10.00 8.34
N GLU A 302 -4.16 -11.28 8.48
CA GLU A 302 -3.39 -12.41 7.91
C GLU A 302 -4.07 -12.97 6.65
N ILE A 303 -5.29 -12.51 6.34
CA ILE A 303 -5.99 -12.87 5.11
C ILE A 303 -5.42 -12.02 3.97
N ASP A 304 -4.94 -12.68 2.92
CA ASP A 304 -4.37 -12.01 1.75
C ASP A 304 -5.47 -11.43 0.86
N VAL A 305 -5.23 -10.24 0.33
CA VAL A 305 -6.10 -9.56 -0.65
C VAL A 305 -5.40 -9.36 -1.99
N LEU A 306 -4.10 -9.66 -2.09
CA LEU A 306 -3.32 -9.46 -3.29
C LEU A 306 -3.57 -10.63 -4.25
N PRO A 307 -4.06 -10.39 -5.48
CA PRO A 307 -4.21 -11.45 -6.47
C PRO A 307 -2.88 -12.15 -6.75
N GLU A 308 -2.91 -13.47 -6.95
CA GLU A 308 -1.70 -14.29 -7.10
C GLU A 308 -0.77 -13.79 -8.22
N ALA A 309 -1.32 -13.34 -9.35
CA ALA A 309 -0.53 -12.80 -10.45
C ALA A 309 0.23 -11.51 -10.06
N GLU A 310 -0.37 -10.67 -9.21
CA GLU A 310 0.27 -9.45 -8.71
C GLU A 310 1.30 -9.79 -7.63
N ARG A 311 0.97 -10.74 -6.73
CA ARG A 311 1.91 -11.27 -5.74
C ARG A 311 3.16 -11.84 -6.39
N ARG A 312 3.01 -12.70 -7.41
CA ARG A 312 4.14 -13.26 -8.16
C ARG A 312 5.00 -12.17 -8.79
N ARG A 313 4.39 -11.13 -9.35
CA ARG A 313 5.13 -10.01 -9.93
C ARG A 313 6.01 -9.32 -8.90
N VAL A 314 5.43 -9.00 -7.75
CA VAL A 314 6.12 -8.26 -6.67
C VAL A 314 7.19 -9.11 -5.99
N VAL A 315 6.87 -10.36 -5.67
CA VAL A 315 7.74 -11.22 -4.84
C VAL A 315 8.76 -11.99 -5.67
N GLU A 316 8.41 -12.40 -6.88
CA GLU A 316 9.30 -13.21 -7.72
C GLU A 316 9.85 -12.38 -8.87
N GLU A 317 9.00 -11.84 -9.75
CA GLU A 317 9.46 -11.25 -11.02
C GLU A 317 10.36 -10.02 -10.81
N TRP A 318 10.03 -9.14 -9.87
CA TRP A 318 10.86 -7.97 -9.53
C TRP A 318 12.09 -8.31 -8.67
N SER A 319 12.08 -9.46 -8.00
CA SER A 319 13.19 -9.92 -7.15
C SER A 319 14.11 -10.94 -7.86
N ARG A 320 13.91 -11.20 -9.16
CA ARG A 320 14.82 -12.01 -10.00
C ARG A 320 16.14 -11.28 -10.27
N THR A 321 16.93 -11.12 -9.23
CA THR A 321 18.25 -10.50 -9.25
C THR A 321 19.39 -11.52 -9.14
N GLU A 322 19.10 -12.80 -9.40
CA GLU A 322 20.08 -13.88 -9.37
C GLU A 322 21.14 -13.63 -10.45
N ALA A 323 22.39 -13.50 -10.03
CA ALA A 323 23.55 -13.40 -10.89
C ALA A 323 24.64 -14.32 -10.34
N GLU A 324 25.34 -15.01 -11.23
CA GLU A 324 26.51 -15.81 -10.84
C GLU A 324 27.62 -14.86 -10.38
N LEU A 325 27.87 -14.86 -9.08
CA LEU A 325 28.97 -14.13 -8.46
C LEU A 325 29.96 -15.14 -7.88
N PRO A 326 31.29 -14.89 -7.94
CA PRO A 326 32.27 -15.75 -7.31
C PRO A 326 32.03 -15.84 -5.79
N ALA A 327 31.48 -16.97 -5.32
CA ALA A 327 30.99 -17.11 -3.95
C ALA A 327 32.11 -17.06 -2.88
N ASP A 328 33.33 -17.44 -3.27
CA ASP A 328 34.47 -17.60 -2.36
C ASP A 328 35.54 -16.51 -2.51
N ALA A 329 35.35 -15.54 -3.41
CA ALA A 329 36.34 -14.50 -3.67
C ALA A 329 36.01 -13.19 -2.95
N CYS A 330 36.98 -12.67 -2.19
CA CYS A 330 36.95 -11.30 -1.69
C CYS A 330 37.36 -10.30 -2.79
N ILE A 331 36.89 -9.05 -2.67
CA ILE A 331 37.19 -7.97 -3.64
C ILE A 331 38.71 -7.79 -3.85
N HIS A 332 39.50 -7.85 -2.78
CA HIS A 332 40.96 -7.70 -2.88
C HIS A 332 41.62 -8.85 -3.65
N HIS A 333 41.10 -10.09 -3.57
CA HIS A 333 41.60 -11.20 -4.40
C HIS A 333 41.29 -10.98 -5.89
N LEU A 334 40.11 -10.47 -6.21
CA LEU A 334 39.75 -10.13 -7.60
C LEU A 334 40.65 -8.99 -8.14
N PHE A 335 41.00 -8.02 -7.28
CA PHE A 335 41.92 -6.96 -7.62
C PHE A 335 43.35 -7.48 -7.88
N GLU A 336 43.85 -8.39 -7.04
CA GLU A 336 45.15 -9.04 -7.22
C GLU A 336 45.24 -9.79 -8.56
N GLN A 337 44.21 -10.58 -8.88
CA GLN A 337 44.12 -11.27 -10.17
C GLN A 337 44.13 -10.29 -11.35
N GLN A 338 43.45 -9.14 -11.22
CA GLN A 338 43.47 -8.13 -12.27
C GLN A 338 44.86 -7.47 -12.42
N ALA A 339 45.55 -7.22 -11.31
CA ALA A 339 46.88 -6.64 -11.31
C ALA A 339 47.94 -7.57 -11.93
N GLU A 340 47.77 -8.88 -11.75
CA GLU A 340 48.60 -9.89 -12.43
C GLU A 340 48.27 -10.00 -13.92
N ARG A 341 46.99 -9.94 -14.29
CA ARG A 341 46.53 -10.07 -15.68
C ARG A 341 46.93 -8.90 -16.56
N THR A 342 46.83 -7.67 -16.07
CA THR A 342 47.10 -6.45 -16.85
C THR A 342 47.87 -5.42 -16.03
N PRO A 343 49.13 -5.69 -15.66
CA PRO A 343 49.88 -4.89 -14.70
C PRO A 343 50.08 -3.43 -15.13
N GLY A 344 50.35 -3.18 -16.41
CA GLY A 344 50.59 -1.85 -16.96
C GLY A 344 49.33 -1.05 -17.33
N ALA A 345 48.14 -1.62 -17.14
CA ALA A 345 46.89 -0.89 -17.37
C ALA A 345 46.66 0.12 -16.24
N VAL A 346 46.09 1.28 -16.56
CA VAL A 346 45.74 2.31 -15.59
C VAL A 346 44.59 1.82 -14.69
N ALA A 347 44.78 1.90 -13.37
CA ALA A 347 43.81 1.51 -12.36
C ALA A 347 43.10 2.72 -11.72
N VAL A 348 43.85 3.78 -11.41
CA VAL A 348 43.33 5.00 -10.77
C VAL A 348 43.88 6.22 -11.47
N VAL A 349 43.03 7.23 -11.68
CA VAL A 349 43.39 8.55 -12.19
C VAL A 349 42.85 9.59 -11.22
N PHE A 350 43.69 10.51 -10.77
CA PHE A 350 43.27 11.62 -9.92
C PHE A 350 44.07 12.87 -10.27
N GLY A 351 43.38 13.93 -10.70
CA GLY A 351 44.04 15.13 -11.21
C GLY A 351 44.94 14.80 -12.41
N GLY A 352 46.23 15.09 -12.28
CA GLY A 352 47.26 14.77 -13.29
C GLY A 352 48.05 13.48 -13.03
N GLU A 353 47.77 12.76 -11.95
CA GLU A 353 48.43 11.50 -11.60
C GLU A 353 47.60 10.30 -12.07
N ALA A 354 48.29 9.27 -12.56
CA ALA A 354 47.72 7.99 -12.91
C ALA A 354 48.56 6.86 -12.31
N LEU A 355 47.92 5.91 -11.65
CA LEU A 355 48.55 4.67 -11.17
C LEU A 355 48.08 3.49 -12.00
N THR A 356 49.03 2.67 -12.39
CA THR A 356 48.76 1.35 -12.98
C THR A 356 48.27 0.36 -11.92
N TYR A 357 47.68 -0.75 -12.36
CA TYR A 357 47.29 -1.83 -11.44
C TYR A 357 48.49 -2.37 -10.64
N ALA A 358 49.66 -2.52 -11.27
CA ALA A 358 50.85 -2.99 -10.59
C ALA A 358 51.30 -2.02 -9.49
N GLU A 359 51.35 -0.72 -9.79
CA GLU A 359 51.77 0.31 -8.82
C GLU A 359 50.80 0.42 -7.65
N LEU A 360 49.48 0.43 -7.93
CA LEU A 360 48.46 0.49 -6.89
C LEU A 360 48.47 -0.77 -6.01
N ASN A 361 48.62 -1.96 -6.62
CA ASN A 361 48.70 -3.21 -5.88
C ASN A 361 49.95 -3.25 -4.97
N ALA A 362 51.11 -2.83 -5.47
CA ALA A 362 52.34 -2.75 -4.70
C ALA A 362 52.21 -1.79 -3.51
N ARG A 363 51.66 -0.58 -3.71
CA ARG A 363 51.39 0.38 -2.63
C ARG A 363 50.44 -0.22 -1.57
N ALA A 364 49.36 -0.86 -2.01
CA ALA A 364 48.39 -1.49 -1.11
C ALA A 364 49.00 -2.68 -0.35
N ASN A 365 49.86 -3.48 -0.98
CA ASN A 365 50.52 -4.63 -0.36
C ASN A 365 51.47 -4.20 0.77
N ARG A 366 52.30 -3.19 0.53
CA ARG A 366 53.21 -2.65 1.55
C ARG A 366 52.45 -2.18 2.78
N LEU A 367 51.37 -1.42 2.57
CA LEU A 367 50.51 -0.94 3.65
C LEU A 367 49.77 -2.10 4.35
N ALA A 368 49.34 -3.13 3.62
CA ALA A 368 48.68 -4.31 4.18
C ALA A 368 49.61 -5.12 5.10
N HIS A 369 50.85 -5.37 4.69
CA HIS A 369 51.87 -6.04 5.53
C HIS A 369 52.07 -5.27 6.83
N ARG A 370 52.12 -3.95 6.74
CA ARG A 370 52.24 -3.12 7.93
C ARG A 370 51.02 -3.19 8.83
N LEU A 371 49.81 -3.11 8.28
CA LEU A 371 48.58 -3.22 9.07
C LEU A 371 48.54 -4.57 9.81
N ARG A 372 48.99 -5.66 9.18
CA ARG A 372 49.14 -6.96 9.85
C ARG A 372 50.18 -6.95 10.95
N ALA A 373 51.32 -6.27 10.76
CA ALA A 373 52.31 -6.09 11.81
C ALA A 373 51.79 -5.27 13.01
N LEU A 374 50.77 -4.42 12.80
CA LEU A 374 50.03 -3.71 13.84
C LEU A 374 48.92 -4.57 14.48
N GLY A 375 48.77 -5.82 14.05
CA GLY A 375 47.79 -6.78 14.60
C GLY A 375 46.45 -6.81 13.90
N VAL A 376 46.26 -6.10 12.77
CA VAL A 376 44.99 -6.12 12.02
C VAL A 376 44.76 -7.50 11.40
N GLY A 377 43.62 -8.09 11.71
CA GLY A 377 43.12 -9.34 11.12
C GLY A 377 41.63 -9.27 10.73
N PRO A 378 40.99 -10.43 10.49
CA PRO A 378 39.57 -10.53 10.19
C PRO A 378 38.67 -9.78 11.19
N ASP A 379 37.71 -9.02 10.67
CA ASP A 379 36.75 -8.17 11.42
C ASP A 379 37.35 -7.02 12.25
N ASP A 380 38.67 -6.85 12.27
CA ASP A 380 39.28 -5.67 12.89
C ASP A 380 39.00 -4.41 12.06
N ARG A 381 38.76 -3.30 12.76
CA ARG A 381 38.40 -2.03 12.13
C ARG A 381 39.64 -1.17 11.95
N VAL A 382 39.85 -0.64 10.76
CA VAL A 382 40.89 0.36 10.47
C VAL A 382 40.20 1.64 10.04
N ALA A 383 40.34 2.68 10.84
CA ALA A 383 39.78 3.99 10.49
C ALA A 383 40.64 4.64 9.40
N ILE A 384 39.98 5.31 8.44
CA ILE A 384 40.65 5.98 7.33
C ILE A 384 40.12 7.40 7.23
N CYS A 385 40.94 8.39 7.58
CA CYS A 385 40.65 9.82 7.45
C CYS A 385 41.60 10.45 6.41
N LEU A 386 41.29 10.22 5.13
CA LEU A 386 42.04 10.72 3.99
C LEU A 386 41.13 11.52 3.07
N GLU A 387 41.65 12.58 2.47
CA GLU A 387 41.01 13.23 1.33
C GLU A 387 40.99 12.32 0.10
N ARG A 388 40.24 12.75 -0.94
CA ARG A 388 40.17 12.01 -2.21
C ARG A 388 41.53 12.03 -2.89
N GLY A 389 42.04 10.86 -3.24
CA GLY A 389 43.31 10.70 -3.95
C GLY A 389 43.65 9.21 -4.17
N PRO A 390 44.74 8.91 -4.91
CA PRO A 390 45.21 7.55 -5.11
C PRO A 390 45.51 6.80 -3.79
N GLU A 391 45.97 7.52 -2.77
CA GLU A 391 46.28 7.02 -1.43
C GLU A 391 45.05 6.47 -0.72
N LEU A 392 43.88 7.11 -0.91
CA LEU A 392 42.62 6.60 -0.35
C LEU A 392 42.29 5.23 -0.93
N VAL A 393 42.42 5.05 -2.25
CA VAL A 393 42.16 3.75 -2.89
C VAL A 393 43.16 2.70 -2.42
N ALA A 394 44.45 3.06 -2.33
CA ALA A 394 45.49 2.19 -1.81
C ALA A 394 45.21 1.77 -0.35
N ALA A 395 44.76 2.71 0.49
CA ALA A 395 44.41 2.46 1.89
C ALA A 395 43.22 1.51 2.03
N LEU A 396 42.15 1.72 1.25
CA LEU A 396 40.99 0.82 1.23
C LEU A 396 41.39 -0.61 0.84
N LEU A 397 42.17 -0.76 -0.23
CA LEU A 397 42.68 -2.05 -0.66
C LEU A 397 43.60 -2.69 0.38
N ALA A 398 44.47 -1.90 1.00
CA ALA A 398 45.42 -2.39 2.00
C ALA A 398 44.72 -2.94 3.24
N VAL A 399 43.66 -2.26 3.72
CA VAL A 399 42.86 -2.73 4.85
C VAL A 399 42.20 -4.07 4.53
N LEU A 400 41.57 -4.18 3.35
CA LEU A 400 40.95 -5.43 2.91
C LEU A 400 41.98 -6.57 2.75
N LYS A 401 43.17 -6.26 2.19
CA LYS A 401 44.30 -7.20 2.04
C LYS A 401 44.89 -7.62 3.38
N ALA A 402 44.91 -6.72 4.37
CA ALA A 402 45.33 -7.06 5.73
C ALA A 402 44.35 -8.05 6.39
N GLY A 403 43.09 -8.08 5.94
CA GLY A 403 41.99 -8.87 6.48
C GLY A 403 40.97 -8.03 7.25
N GLY A 404 41.27 -6.75 7.47
CA GLY A 404 40.42 -5.84 8.22
C GLY A 404 39.29 -5.22 7.41
N CYS A 405 38.50 -4.43 8.12
CA CYS A 405 37.34 -3.68 7.66
C CYS A 405 37.64 -2.18 7.76
N TYR A 406 37.47 -1.43 6.69
CA TYR A 406 37.73 0.02 6.75
C TYR A 406 36.55 0.80 7.33
N VAL A 407 36.87 1.83 8.13
CA VAL A 407 35.90 2.79 8.68
C VAL A 407 36.22 4.17 8.09
N PRO A 408 35.50 4.61 7.05
CA PRO A 408 35.80 5.88 6.41
C PRO A 408 35.38 7.05 7.29
N LEU A 409 36.29 7.99 7.48
CA LEU A 409 36.11 9.24 8.19
C LEU A 409 36.29 10.39 7.21
N ASP A 410 35.24 11.20 7.00
CA ASP A 410 35.34 12.37 6.13
C ASP A 410 36.11 13.48 6.85
N PRO A 411 37.27 13.93 6.34
CA PRO A 411 38.02 15.03 6.94
C PRO A 411 37.21 16.33 7.06
N ALA A 412 36.16 16.53 6.26
CA ALA A 412 35.30 17.72 6.36
C ALA A 412 34.35 17.68 7.57
N TYR A 413 34.20 16.54 8.24
CA TYR A 413 33.30 16.44 9.39
C TYR A 413 33.87 17.12 10.64
N PRO A 414 33.00 17.65 11.52
CA PRO A 414 33.41 18.21 12.80
C PRO A 414 34.14 17.18 13.67
N ASP A 415 35.12 17.64 14.45
CA ASP A 415 35.94 16.77 15.32
C ASP A 415 35.10 15.93 16.29
N GLU A 416 34.01 16.47 16.81
CA GLU A 416 33.10 15.74 17.69
C GLU A 416 32.50 14.51 17.01
N ARG A 417 32.07 14.65 15.75
CA ARG A 417 31.52 13.53 14.97
C ARG A 417 32.59 12.49 14.68
N LEU A 418 33.79 12.93 14.32
CA LEU A 418 34.91 12.02 14.04
C LEU A 418 35.34 11.24 15.29
N ARG A 419 35.42 11.93 16.44
CA ARG A 419 35.73 11.31 17.73
C ARG A 419 34.65 10.31 18.13
N HIS A 420 33.37 10.66 17.98
CA HIS A 420 32.27 9.74 18.26
C HIS A 420 32.36 8.46 17.44
N VAL A 421 32.60 8.56 16.12
CA VAL A 421 32.78 7.39 15.26
C VAL A 421 33.99 6.56 15.70
N LEU A 422 35.11 7.19 16.04
CA LEU A 422 36.30 6.48 16.52
C LEU A 422 36.09 5.76 17.85
N GLU A 423 35.38 6.39 18.79
CA GLU A 423 35.05 5.82 20.10
C GLU A 423 34.11 4.61 19.94
N ASP A 424 33.10 4.72 19.09
CA ASP A 424 32.13 3.64 18.84
C ASP A 424 32.74 2.49 18.02
N ALA A 425 33.50 2.81 16.96
CA ALA A 425 34.12 1.81 16.10
C ALA A 425 35.33 1.12 16.77
N ALA A 426 35.99 1.74 17.74
CA ALA A 426 37.18 1.22 18.42
C ALA A 426 38.19 0.55 17.44
N PRO A 427 38.76 1.31 16.49
CA PRO A 427 39.62 0.76 15.45
C PRO A 427 40.98 0.31 16.01
N ALA A 428 41.52 -0.77 15.42
CA ALA A 428 42.85 -1.29 15.72
C ALA A 428 43.99 -0.41 15.17
N ALA A 429 43.70 0.39 14.14
CA ALA A 429 44.63 1.37 13.57
C ALA A 429 43.87 2.52 12.90
N LEU A 430 44.54 3.66 12.73
CA LEU A 430 44.02 4.84 12.06
C LEU A 430 44.98 5.29 10.95
N LEU A 431 44.49 5.38 9.72
CA LEU A 431 45.20 5.91 8.55
C LEU A 431 44.77 7.36 8.31
N VAL A 432 45.71 8.29 8.24
CA VAL A 432 45.47 9.74 8.13
C VAL A 432 46.41 10.37 7.10
N GLN A 433 46.10 11.61 6.69
CA GLN A 433 47.08 12.51 6.10
C GLN A 433 47.86 13.20 7.22
N ALA A 434 49.09 13.62 6.95
CA ALA A 434 49.94 14.31 7.91
C ALA A 434 49.27 15.60 8.42
N ALA A 435 48.54 16.29 7.54
CA ALA A 435 47.77 17.49 7.89
C ALA A 435 46.61 17.22 8.87
N THR A 436 46.00 16.03 8.82
CA THR A 436 44.86 15.67 9.67
C THR A 436 45.25 14.85 10.89
N ALA A 437 46.48 14.34 10.95
CA ALA A 437 46.99 13.53 12.06
C ALA A 437 46.84 14.20 13.43
N GLY A 438 47.02 15.52 13.51
CA GLY A 438 46.88 16.29 14.75
C GLY A 438 45.47 16.29 15.35
N ARG A 439 44.43 15.98 14.55
CA ARG A 439 43.03 15.93 15.00
C ARG A 439 42.70 14.68 15.82
N PHE A 440 43.57 13.66 15.75
CA PHE A 440 43.32 12.33 16.28
C PHE A 440 44.32 11.92 17.35
N ALA A 441 44.89 12.89 18.07
CA ALA A 441 45.82 12.65 19.18
C ALA A 441 45.09 12.07 20.41
N SER A 442 44.50 10.88 20.26
CA SER A 442 43.95 10.07 21.34
C SER A 442 44.97 9.02 21.77
N PRO A 443 45.21 8.80 23.07
CA PRO A 443 46.15 7.79 23.52
C PRO A 443 45.58 6.37 23.28
N GLY A 444 46.27 5.58 22.45
CA GLY A 444 46.07 4.12 22.39
C GLY A 444 45.81 3.51 21.02
N VAL A 445 45.44 4.30 19.99
CA VAL A 445 45.26 3.80 18.62
C VAL A 445 46.51 4.10 17.79
N PRO A 446 47.15 3.08 17.16
CA PRO A 446 48.24 3.30 16.21
C PRO A 446 47.79 4.17 15.03
N THR A 447 48.30 5.40 14.96
CA THR A 447 47.99 6.37 13.89
C THR A 447 49.13 6.42 12.87
N VAL A 448 48.78 6.32 11.58
CA VAL A 448 49.67 6.20 10.43
C VAL A 448 49.39 7.33 9.45
N ALA A 449 50.35 8.25 9.28
CA ALA A 449 50.32 9.23 8.21
C ALA A 449 50.84 8.62 6.90
N LEU A 450 50.04 8.63 5.82
CA LEU A 450 50.38 7.97 4.55
C LEU A 450 51.25 8.82 3.62
N ASP A 451 51.17 10.15 3.73
CA ASP A 451 51.86 11.17 2.94
C ASP A 451 53.11 11.75 3.66
N ALA A 452 53.66 11.02 4.64
CA ALA A 452 54.89 11.42 5.31
C ALA A 452 56.09 11.47 4.35
N HIS A 453 57.00 12.42 4.56
CA HIS A 453 58.10 12.76 3.65
C HIS A 453 59.03 11.57 3.33
N GLU A 454 59.15 10.61 4.26
CA GLU A 454 59.61 9.25 4.01
C GLU A 454 58.50 8.28 4.41
N PRO A 455 57.85 7.58 3.46
CA PRO A 455 56.86 6.58 3.79
C PRO A 455 57.60 5.44 4.50
N TRP A 456 57.47 5.39 5.81
CA TRP A 456 58.15 4.43 6.67
C TRP A 456 57.73 2.96 6.37
N TRP A 457 56.65 2.77 5.60
CA TRP A 457 56.19 1.49 5.05
C TRP A 457 56.80 1.17 3.66
N ALA A 458 57.65 2.05 3.10
CA ALA A 458 58.29 1.82 1.81
C ALA A 458 59.30 0.66 1.81
N GLY A 459 59.72 0.18 2.99
CA GLY A 459 60.57 -1.00 3.14
C GLY A 459 59.80 -2.33 3.23
N GLU A 460 58.47 -2.30 3.31
CA GLU A 460 57.64 -3.51 3.40
C GLU A 460 57.60 -4.27 2.05
N PRO A 461 57.26 -5.56 2.06
CA PRO A 461 57.16 -6.33 0.82
C PRO A 461 56.08 -5.80 -0.13
N GLU A 462 56.36 -5.79 -1.43
CA GLU A 462 55.37 -5.49 -2.47
C GLU A 462 54.50 -6.70 -2.85
N THR A 463 54.84 -7.89 -2.35
CA THR A 463 54.13 -9.13 -2.65
C THR A 463 52.75 -9.17 -1.98
N ASN A 464 51.77 -9.80 -2.64
CA ASN A 464 50.44 -10.00 -2.05
C ASN A 464 50.59 -10.72 -0.71
N PRO A 465 49.99 -10.22 0.38
CA PRO A 465 50.24 -10.74 1.72
C PRO A 465 49.62 -12.13 1.96
N GLY A 466 48.87 -12.69 1.00
CA GLY A 466 48.19 -13.98 1.08
C GLY A 466 46.91 -13.94 1.92
N GLY A 467 46.17 -15.04 2.03
CA GLY A 467 44.91 -15.06 2.78
C GLY A 467 45.13 -15.15 4.30
N ALA A 468 44.87 -14.07 5.04
CA ALA A 468 44.91 -14.04 6.52
C ALA A 468 43.71 -14.78 7.18
N GLY A 469 43.21 -15.86 6.57
CA GLY A 469 41.95 -16.48 6.97
C GLY A 469 40.70 -15.63 6.68
N VAL A 470 40.84 -14.55 5.91
CA VAL A 470 39.72 -13.71 5.46
C VAL A 470 38.82 -14.49 4.51
N THR A 471 37.51 -14.25 4.60
CA THR A 471 36.47 -14.92 3.81
C THR A 471 35.46 -13.86 3.38
N PRO A 472 34.64 -14.11 2.36
CA PRO A 472 33.58 -13.17 1.94
C PRO A 472 32.52 -12.86 3.02
N ARG A 473 32.54 -13.58 4.15
CA ARG A 473 31.63 -13.35 5.29
C ARG A 473 32.15 -12.35 6.32
N HIS A 474 33.45 -12.04 6.29
CA HIS A 474 34.05 -11.05 7.17
C HIS A 474 33.71 -9.62 6.70
N LEU A 475 33.75 -8.67 7.62
CA LEU A 475 33.42 -7.27 7.33
C LEU A 475 34.38 -6.67 6.29
N ALA A 476 33.83 -6.04 5.25
CA ALA A 476 34.60 -5.24 4.30
C ALA A 476 34.72 -3.77 4.75
N TYR A 477 33.63 -3.22 5.28
CA TYR A 477 33.56 -1.84 5.74
C TYR A 477 32.51 -1.65 6.84
N LEU A 478 32.65 -0.55 7.58
CA LEU A 478 31.67 -0.06 8.54
C LEU A 478 31.33 1.39 8.17
N ILE A 479 30.13 1.63 7.63
CA ILE A 479 29.67 2.97 7.21
C ILE A 479 28.61 3.47 8.19
N TYR A 480 28.92 4.58 8.85
CA TYR A 480 27.98 5.28 9.72
C TYR A 480 26.98 6.09 8.90
N THR A 481 25.70 5.90 9.18
CA THR A 481 24.63 6.71 8.60
C THR A 481 24.15 7.75 9.64
N SER A 482 23.50 8.82 9.18
CA SER A 482 22.77 9.71 10.08
C SER A 482 21.63 8.90 10.71
N GLY A 483 21.80 8.45 11.95
CA GLY A 483 20.75 7.75 12.69
C GLY A 483 19.44 8.54 12.58
N SER A 484 18.33 7.84 12.35
CA SER A 484 17.01 8.47 12.17
C SER A 484 16.54 9.25 13.41
N THR A 485 17.22 9.08 14.54
CA THR A 485 16.93 9.72 15.83
C THR A 485 17.91 10.83 16.21
N GLY A 486 18.91 11.11 15.35
CA GLY A 486 20.10 11.88 15.75
C GLY A 486 21.06 10.96 16.46
#